data_AF-A0A6M0CCG4-F1
#
_entry.id   AF-A0A6M0CCG4-F1
#
_cell.length_a   1.000
_cell.length_b   1.000
_cell.length_c   1.000
_cell.angle_alpha   90.00
_cell.angle_beta   90.00
_cell.angle_gamma   90.00
#
_symmetry.space_group_name_H-M   'P 1'
#
loop_
_entity.id
_entity.type
_entity.pdbx_description
1 polymer ?
#
loop_
_entity_poly.entity_id
_entity_poly.type
_entity_poly.pdbx_seq_one_letter_code
_entity_poly.pdbx_strand_id
1 'polypeptide(L)'
;MTTESFDANEIIQQMIQLHIQRKHIQEQIEALNPLFYEACETQNSDRFQLEQASIYRHVSKGYWTYPNDIVEAEERLKQLKEDFKKTHEPSSGRNNGWALRLKGVEKSTLDHSI
;
A
#
# COMPACT_ATOMS: atom_id res chain seq x y z
N MET A 1 -11.23 -32.00 -20.96
CA MET A 1 -10.77 -30.70 -20.42
C MET A 1 -12.00 -29.99 -19.89
N THR A 2 -12.31 -30.20 -18.62
CA THR A 2 -13.48 -29.62 -17.95
C THR A 2 -13.14 -28.19 -17.56
N THR A 3 -13.79 -27.22 -18.18
CA THR A 3 -13.85 -25.86 -17.68
C THR A 3 -14.63 -25.89 -16.38
N GLU A 4 -13.91 -25.95 -15.26
CA GLU A 4 -14.49 -25.76 -13.93
C GLU A 4 -15.15 -24.39 -13.91
N SER A 5 -16.48 -24.39 -13.94
CA SER A 5 -17.28 -23.21 -13.67
C SER A 5 -17.10 -22.90 -12.19
N PHE A 6 -16.06 -22.15 -11.84
CA PHE A 6 -15.89 -21.64 -10.49
C PHE A 6 -17.16 -20.85 -10.11
N ASP A 7 -17.80 -21.23 -9.00
CA ASP A 7 -18.89 -20.43 -8.46
C ASP A 7 -18.33 -19.04 -8.13
N ALA A 8 -18.92 -18.00 -8.70
CA ALA A 8 -18.50 -16.63 -8.49
C ALA A 8 -18.43 -16.28 -6.99
N ASN A 9 -19.31 -16.87 -6.17
CA ASN A 9 -19.28 -16.69 -4.73
C ASN A 9 -18.06 -17.35 -4.07
N GLU A 10 -17.63 -18.53 -4.54
CA GLU A 10 -16.43 -19.19 -4.03
C GLU A 10 -15.18 -18.37 -4.31
N ILE A 11 -15.05 -17.80 -5.52
CA ILE A 11 -13.94 -16.89 -5.86
C ILE A 11 -13.93 -15.66 -4.95
N ILE A 12 -15.09 -15.02 -4.76
CA ILE A 12 -15.22 -13.85 -3.90
C ILE A 12 -14.83 -14.19 -2.45
N GLN A 13 -15.27 -15.34 -1.94
CA GLN A 13 -14.93 -15.81 -0.60
C GLN A 13 -13.43 -16.09 -0.45
N GLN A 14 -12.82 -16.78 -1.43
CA GLN A 14 -11.37 -17.02 -1.43
C GLN A 14 -10.58 -15.70 -1.42
N MET A 15 -10.99 -14.73 -2.23
CA MET A 15 -10.38 -13.39 -2.26
C MET A 15 -10.48 -12.67 -0.91
N ILE A 16 -11.63 -12.77 -0.22
CA ILE A 16 -11.81 -12.21 1.12
C ILE A 16 -10.85 -12.88 2.12
N GLN A 17 -10.76 -14.21 2.12
CA GLN A 17 -9.88 -14.94 3.03
C GLN A 17 -8.41 -14.60 2.82
N LEU A 18 -7.96 -14.50 1.56
CA LEU A 18 -6.60 -14.09 1.24
C LEU A 18 -6.29 -12.67 1.73
N HIS A 19 -7.25 -11.74 1.65
CA HIS A 19 -7.06 -10.38 2.18
C HIS A 19 -6.94 -10.36 3.71
N ILE A 20 -7.70 -11.21 4.41
CA ILE A 20 -7.58 -11.38 5.86
C ILE A 20 -6.22 -11.95 6.23
N GLN A 21 -5.77 -13.01 5.55
CA GLN A 21 -4.46 -13.62 5.77
C GLN A 21 -3.32 -12.63 5.50
N ARG A 22 -3.39 -11.89 4.39
CA ARG A 22 -2.40 -10.86 4.07
C ARG A 22 -2.32 -9.80 5.17
N LYS A 23 -3.47 -9.35 5.70
CA LYS A 23 -3.49 -8.38 6.81
C LYS A 23 -2.82 -8.95 8.05
N HIS A 24 -3.13 -10.21 8.40
CA HIS A 24 -2.54 -10.85 9.57
C HIS A 24 -1.02 -11.00 9.45
N ILE A 25 -0.53 -11.41 8.27
CA ILE A 25 0.91 -11.49 8.00
C ILE A 25 1.56 -10.10 8.08
N GLN A 26 0.92 -9.07 7.53
CA GLN A 26 1.41 -7.71 7.58
C GLN A 26 1.55 -7.20 9.03
N GLU A 27 0.56 -7.47 9.88
CA GLU A 27 0.60 -7.13 11.32
C GLU A 27 1.76 -7.87 12.03
N GLN A 28 2.01 -9.14 11.70
CA GLN A 28 3.14 -9.89 12.26
C GLN A 28 4.49 -9.32 11.82
N ILE A 29 4.63 -8.94 10.54
CA ILE A 29 5.84 -8.28 10.02
C ILE A 29 6.06 -6.95 10.76
N GLU A 30 5.02 -6.14 10.92
CA GLU A 30 5.09 -4.87 11.63
C GLU A 30 5.50 -5.04 13.10
N ALA A 31 5.02 -6.09 13.76
CA ALA A 31 5.44 -6.44 15.11
C ALA A 31 6.91 -6.88 15.19
N LEU A 32 7.46 -7.51 14.14
CA LEU A 32 8.85 -7.96 14.07
C LEU A 32 9.83 -6.86 13.65
N ASN A 33 9.36 -5.80 12.98
CA ASN A 33 10.21 -4.73 12.47
C ASN A 33 11.23 -4.17 13.49
N PRO A 34 10.86 -3.85 14.75
CA PRO A 34 11.82 -3.31 15.72
C PRO A 34 13.00 -4.25 15.96
N LEU A 35 12.73 -5.54 16.18
CA LEU A 35 13.74 -6.57 16.42
C LEU A 35 14.58 -6.83 15.16
N PHE A 36 13.94 -6.78 13.99
CA PHE A 36 14.64 -6.91 12.71
C PHE A 36 15.67 -5.79 12.52
N TYR A 37 15.30 -4.52 12.77
CA TYR A 37 16.22 -3.40 12.64
C TYR A 37 17.36 -3.45 13.68
N GLU A 38 17.08 -3.84 14.92
CA GLU A 38 18.10 -4.05 15.95
C GLU A 38 19.11 -5.14 15.54
N ALA A 39 18.63 -6.25 14.99
CA ALA A 39 19.48 -7.31 14.47
C ALA A 39 20.34 -6.83 13.29
N CYS A 40 19.79 -6.01 12.39
CA CYS A 40 20.53 -5.45 11.26
C CYS A 40 21.64 -4.49 11.71
N GLU A 41 21.38 -3.62 12.68
CA GLU A 41 22.39 -2.70 13.21
C GLU A 41 23.54 -3.45 13.92
N THR A 42 23.24 -4.58 14.58
CA THR A 42 24.27 -5.44 15.20
C THR A 42 25.24 -6.05 14.19
N GLN A 43 24.80 -6.34 12.96
CA GLN A 43 25.64 -6.92 11.91
C GLN A 43 26.67 -5.93 11.33
N ASN A 44 26.54 -4.62 11.65
CA ASN A 44 27.48 -3.54 11.31
C ASN A 44 28.02 -3.61 9.86
N SER A 45 27.17 -3.98 8.91
CA SER A 45 27.48 -4.08 7.50
C SER A 45 26.37 -3.43 6.67
N ASP A 46 26.76 -2.60 5.70
CA ASP A 46 25.81 -1.90 4.84
C ASP A 46 25.03 -2.84 3.92
N ARG A 47 25.50 -4.08 3.75
CA ARG A 47 24.84 -5.12 2.99
C ARG A 47 25.29 -6.51 3.44
N PHE A 48 24.33 -7.43 3.59
CA PHE A 48 24.61 -8.85 3.82
C PHE A 48 23.60 -9.73 3.10
N GLN A 49 24.01 -10.96 2.78
CA GLN A 49 23.23 -11.90 1.96
C GLN A 49 22.85 -13.13 2.78
N LEU A 50 21.57 -13.47 2.72
CA LEU A 50 20.97 -14.68 3.26
C LEU A 50 20.54 -15.58 2.10
N GLU A 51 20.26 -16.86 2.40
CA GLU A 51 19.85 -17.85 1.40
C GLU A 51 18.65 -17.38 0.55
N GLN A 52 17.71 -16.66 1.17
CA GLN A 52 16.45 -16.25 0.55
C GLN A 52 16.36 -14.75 0.24
N ALA A 53 17.33 -13.92 0.67
CA ALA A 53 17.24 -12.46 0.54
C ALA A 53 18.61 -11.77 0.62
N SER A 54 18.69 -10.57 0.03
CA SER A 54 19.77 -9.62 0.31
C SER A 54 19.21 -8.47 1.14
N ILE A 55 19.86 -8.17 2.28
CA ILE A 55 19.50 -7.05 3.13
C ILE A 55 20.57 -5.97 2.93
N TYR A 56 20.13 -4.72 2.75
CA TYR A 56 21.02 -3.57 2.62
C TYR A 56 20.45 -2.38 3.36
N ARG A 57 21.36 -1.59 3.93
CA ARG A 57 21.02 -0.32 4.56
C ARG A 57 20.68 0.68 3.46
N HIS A 58 19.50 1.28 3.55
CA HIS A 58 19.15 2.41 2.71
C HIS A 58 19.01 3.64 3.60
N VAL A 59 19.60 4.75 3.17
CA VAL A 59 19.33 6.06 3.77
C VAL A 59 18.18 6.65 2.97
N SER A 60 17.02 6.84 3.60
CA SER A 60 15.92 7.55 2.95
C SER A 60 16.37 8.97 2.60
N LYS A 61 15.79 9.54 1.54
CA LYS A 61 16.08 10.94 1.19
C LYS A 61 15.76 11.81 2.40
N GLY A 62 16.72 12.60 2.85
CA GLY A 62 16.52 13.53 3.95
C GLY A 62 15.29 14.42 3.68
N TYR A 63 14.48 14.64 4.71
CA TYR A 63 13.33 15.52 4.61
C TYR A 63 13.82 16.98 4.57
N TRP A 64 13.46 17.69 3.52
CA TRP A 64 13.62 19.15 3.49
C TRP A 64 12.54 19.76 4.39
N THR A 65 12.96 20.51 5.40
CA THR A 65 12.06 21.32 6.22
C THR A 65 11.71 22.57 5.42
N TYR A 66 10.68 22.47 4.57
CA TYR A 66 10.26 23.60 3.76
C TYR A 66 9.67 24.72 4.64
N PRO A 67 9.91 25.99 4.29
CA PRO A 67 9.25 27.10 4.97
C PRO A 67 7.72 27.04 4.82
N ASN A 68 6.98 27.61 5.77
CA ASN A 68 5.52 27.46 5.86
C ASN A 68 4.77 27.92 4.60
N ASP A 69 5.26 28.96 3.92
CA ASP A 69 4.65 29.48 2.68
C ASP A 69 4.69 28.44 1.54
N ILE A 70 5.75 27.63 1.45
CA ILE A 70 5.85 26.54 0.48
C ILE A 70 4.86 25.42 0.82
N VAL A 71 4.75 25.05 2.09
CA VAL A 71 3.80 24.03 2.55
C VAL A 71 2.35 24.47 2.27
N GLU A 72 2.02 25.72 2.59
CA GLU A 72 0.71 26.31 2.31
C GLU A 72 0.39 26.36 0.81
N ALA A 73 1.38 26.67 -0.03
CA ALA A 73 1.21 26.66 -1.48
C ALA A 73 0.94 25.25 -2.03
N GLU A 74 1.63 24.22 -1.52
CA GLU A 74 1.38 22.83 -1.89
C GLU A 74 -0.01 22.36 -1.47
N GLU A 75 -0.45 22.69 -0.26
CA GLU A 75 -1.79 22.36 0.24
C GLU A 75 -2.88 23.02 -0.61
N ARG A 76 -2.70 24.32 -0.94
CA ARG A 76 -3.61 25.04 -1.82
C ARG A 76 -3.68 24.39 -3.20
N LEU A 77 -2.54 24.00 -3.77
CA LEU A 77 -2.49 23.32 -5.07
C LEU A 77 -3.22 21.98 -5.03
N LYS A 78 -3.07 21.23 -3.93
CA LYS A 78 -3.78 19.96 -3.73
C LYS A 78 -5.29 20.16 -3.67
N GLN A 79 -5.77 21.17 -2.95
CA GLN A 79 -7.19 21.52 -2.91
C GLN A 79 -7.72 21.91 -4.30
N LEU A 80 -7.02 22.78 -5.01
CA LEU A 80 -7.40 23.18 -6.38
C LEU A 80 -7.49 21.99 -7.34
N LYS A 81 -6.56 21.03 -7.25
CA LYS A 81 -6.60 19.80 -8.06
C LYS A 81 -7.81 18.94 -7.73
N GLU A 82 -8.14 18.78 -6.45
CA GLU A 82 -9.32 18.01 -6.02
C GLU A 82 -10.63 18.69 -6.44
N ASP A 83 -10.71 20.02 -6.32
CA ASP A 83 -11.88 20.78 -6.77
C ASP A 83 -12.04 20.72 -8.28
N PHE A 84 -10.94 20.79 -9.04
CA PHE A 84 -10.94 20.58 -10.48
C PHE A 84 -11.46 19.18 -10.84
N LYS A 85 -10.96 18.13 -10.19
CA LYS A 85 -11.44 16.75 -10.43
C LYS A 85 -12.94 16.61 -10.16
N LYS A 86 -13.45 17.19 -9.07
CA LYS A 86 -14.89 17.13 -8.73
C LYS A 86 -15.76 17.86 -9.76
N THR A 87 -15.29 19.00 -10.25
CA THR A 87 -16.06 19.87 -11.15
C THR A 87 -15.95 19.47 -12.62
N HIS A 88 -14.86 18.80 -12.99
CA HIS A 88 -14.55 18.39 -14.36
C HIS A 88 -14.46 16.87 -14.47
N GLU A 89 -15.20 16.14 -13.63
CA GLU A 89 -15.19 14.69 -13.64
C GLU A 89 -15.65 14.18 -15.03
N PRO A 90 -14.81 13.46 -15.79
CA PRO A 90 -15.15 13.06 -17.14
C PRO A 90 -16.28 12.01 -17.13
N SER A 91 -17.34 12.29 -17.88
CA SER A 91 -18.53 11.43 -18.01
C SER A 91 -18.30 10.21 -18.92
N SER A 92 -17.17 10.14 -19.63
CA SER A 92 -16.78 9.02 -20.51
C SER A 92 -15.37 8.52 -20.17
N GLY A 93 -15.17 7.19 -20.16
CA GLY A 93 -13.87 6.55 -19.90
C GLY A 93 -13.70 5.95 -18.50
N ARG A 94 -14.79 5.75 -17.73
CA ARG A 94 -14.71 5.08 -16.42
C ARG A 94 -14.39 3.59 -16.58
N ASN A 95 -13.37 3.11 -15.85
CA ASN A 95 -13.21 1.70 -15.54
C ASN A 95 -14.22 1.30 -14.48
N ASN A 96 -15.14 0.39 -14.82
CA ASN A 96 -15.98 -0.27 -13.82
C ASN A 96 -15.12 -1.28 -13.07
N GLY A 97 -14.64 -0.91 -11.89
CA GLY A 97 -13.86 -1.75 -10.99
C GLY A 97 -14.63 -2.14 -9.73
N TRP A 98 -14.30 -3.29 -9.15
CA TRP A 98 -14.82 -3.73 -7.87
C TRP A 98 -13.79 -3.45 -6.78
N ALA A 99 -14.19 -2.77 -5.70
CA ALA A 99 -13.33 -2.54 -4.54
C ALA A 99 -13.72 -3.47 -3.39
N LEU A 100 -12.74 -4.19 -2.84
CA LEU A 100 -12.92 -4.98 -1.63
C LEU A 100 -12.47 -4.16 -0.41
N ARG A 101 -13.39 -3.90 0.53
CA ARG A 101 -13.08 -3.28 1.82
C ARG A 101 -13.51 -4.22 2.94
N LEU A 102 -12.55 -4.67 3.75
CA LEU A 102 -12.83 -5.45 4.95
C LEU A 102 -13.55 -4.54 5.98
N LYS A 103 -14.66 -5.01 6.54
CA LYS A 103 -15.39 -4.27 7.59
C LYS A 103 -14.54 -4.24 8.86
N GLY A 104 -14.43 -3.07 9.51
CA GLY A 104 -13.70 -2.88 10.76
C GLY A 104 -12.21 -2.50 10.62
N VAL A 105 -11.74 -2.17 9.42
CA VAL A 105 -10.35 -1.74 9.16
C VAL A 105 -10.34 -0.26 8.81
N GLU A 106 -9.68 0.57 9.63
CA GLU A 106 -9.38 1.96 9.28
C GLU A 106 -8.52 2.03 8.00
N LYS A 107 -8.81 3.05 7.20
CA LYS A 107 -8.49 3.19 5.77
C LYS A 107 -7.11 2.65 5.34
N SER A 108 -7.12 1.53 4.61
CA SER A 108 -6.09 1.18 3.64
C SER A 108 -6.77 0.95 2.29
N THR A 109 -6.72 1.97 1.43
CA THR A 109 -7.17 1.89 0.04
C THR A 109 -6.08 1.22 -0.78
N LEU A 110 -6.28 -0.05 -1.14
CA LEU A 110 -5.55 -0.67 -2.25
C LEU A 110 -6.34 -0.43 -3.52
N ASP A 111 -6.03 0.66 -4.21
CA ASP A 111 -6.37 0.84 -5.61
C ASP A 111 -5.45 -0.06 -6.44
N HIS A 112 -6.02 -1.10 -7.05
CA HIS A 112 -5.37 -1.76 -8.18
C HIS A 112 -6.18 -1.41 -9.42
N SER A 113 -5.63 -0.49 -10.22
CA SER A 113 -6.03 -0.33 -11.62
C SER A 113 -5.34 -1.41 -12.44
N ILE A 114 -6.12 -2.24 -13.13
CA ILE A 114 -5.66 -3.03 -14.27
C ILE A 114 -5.82 -2.14 -15.50
#